data_AF-Q976M7-F1
#
_entry.id   AF-Q976M7-F1
#
_cell.length_a   1.000
_cell.length_b   1.000
_cell.length_c   1.000
_cell.angle_alpha   90.00
_cell.angle_beta   90.00
_cell.angle_gamma   90.00
#
_symmetry.space_group_name_H-M   'P 1'
#
loop_
_entity.id
_entity.type
_entity.pdbx_description
1 polymer ?
#
loop_
_entity_poly.entity_id
_entity_poly.type
_entity_poly.pdbx_seq_one_letter_code
_entity_poly.pdbx_strand_id
1 'polypeptide(L)' 'MPILDLDKLTNEQKIRLFIYTTEEKGITYEQLGISKASSWRYKKGLREIPKEVMEKVLQFLAPDEIARILYGKKI' A
#
# COMPACT_ATOMS: atom_id res chain seq x y z
N MET A 1 -13.03 -8.17 -10.33
CA MET A 1 -12.59 -6.87 -9.78
C MET A 1 -11.82 -6.15 -10.88
N PRO A 2 -11.96 -4.82 -11.06
CA PRO A 2 -11.04 -4.11 -11.93
C PRO A 2 -9.63 -4.38 -11.40
N ILE A 3 -8.81 -5.00 -12.24
CA ILE A 3 -7.44 -5.39 -11.90
C ILE A 3 -6.67 -4.08 -11.83
N LEU A 4 -6.44 -3.58 -10.60
CA LEU A 4 -5.65 -2.37 -10.40
C LEU A 4 -4.25 -2.64 -10.94
N ASP A 5 -3.88 -1.90 -11.98
CA ASP A 5 -2.57 -2.02 -12.60
C ASP A 5 -1.53 -1.30 -11.73
N LEU A 6 -0.80 -2.07 -10.92
CA LEU A 6 0.23 -1.56 -10.00
C LEU A 6 1.35 -0.80 -10.72
N ASP A 7 1.58 -1.10 -12.00
CA ASP A 7 2.65 -0.48 -12.80
C ASP A 7 2.27 0.93 -13.25
N LYS A 8 0.97 1.28 -13.19
CA LYS A 8 0.45 2.63 -13.44
C LYS A 8 0.35 3.51 -12.21
N LEU A 9 0.54 2.95 -11.01
CA LEU A 9 0.50 3.73 -9.77
C LEU A 9 1.81 4.51 -9.58
N THR A 10 1.70 5.77 -9.21
CA THR A 10 2.86 6.56 -8.80
C THR A 10 3.45 6.00 -7.51
N ASN A 11 4.73 6.24 -7.26
CA ASN A 11 5.37 5.80 -6.01
C ASN A 11 4.66 6.40 -4.78
N GLU A 12 4.18 7.64 -4.88
CA GLU A 12 3.41 8.28 -3.82
C GLU A 12 2.08 7.55 -3.53
N GLN A 13 1.35 7.13 -4.57
CA GLN A 13 0.12 6.35 -4.41
C GLN A 13 0.39 5.00 -3.74
N LYS A 14 1.48 4.31 -4.13
CA LYS A 14 1.92 3.05 -3.51
C LYS A 14 2.24 3.26 -2.02
N ILE A 15 2.96 4.33 -1.70
CA ILE A 15 3.30 4.69 -0.31
C ILE A 15 2.04 4.98 0.51
N ARG A 16 1.07 5.73 -0.03
CA ARG A 16 -0.20 6.03 0.68
C ARG A 16 -1.00 4.77 1.00
N LEU A 17 -1.14 3.84 0.04
CA LEU A 17 -1.80 2.55 0.26
C LEU A 17 -1.08 1.73 1.33
N PHE A 18 0.25 1.70 1.28
CA PHE A 18 1.09 0.99 2.25
C PHE A 18 0.98 1.58 3.67
N ILE A 19 1.01 2.92 3.79
CA ILE A 19 0.83 3.62 5.07
C ILE A 19 -0.55 3.31 5.64
N TYR A 20 -1.61 3.46 4.86
CA TYR A 20 -2.97 3.16 5.31
C TYR A 20 -3.10 1.73 5.85
N THR A 21 -2.53 0.77 5.13
CA THR A 21 -2.57 -0.65 5.51
C THR A 21 -1.84 -0.90 6.84
N THR A 22 -0.69 -0.27 7.04
CA THR A 22 0.15 -0.51 8.23
C THR A 22 -0.23 0.34 9.45
N GLU A 23 -0.78 1.53 9.25
CA GLU A 23 -1.09 2.48 10.33
C GLU A 23 -2.58 2.49 10.69
N GLU A 24 -3.47 2.50 9.70
CA GLU A 24 -4.91 2.57 9.94
C GLU A 24 -5.52 1.19 10.16
N LYS A 25 -5.09 0.17 9.40
CA LYS A 25 -5.57 -1.21 9.57
C LYS A 25 -4.72 -2.04 10.53
N GLY A 26 -3.59 -1.50 10.99
CA GLY A 26 -2.69 -2.16 11.93
C GLY A 26 -2.00 -3.42 11.38
N ILE A 27 -1.93 -3.60 10.05
CA ILE A 27 -1.26 -4.76 9.44
C ILE A 27 0.23 -4.66 9.69
N THR A 28 0.81 -5.69 10.28
CA THR A 28 2.22 -5.70 10.66
C THR A 28 3.12 -5.95 9.46
N TYR A 29 4.38 -5.54 9.58
CA TYR A 29 5.40 -5.81 8.56
C TYR A 29 5.63 -7.33 8.37
N GLU A 30 5.46 -8.14 9.43
CA GLU A 30 5.51 -9.60 9.39
C GLU A 30 4.40 -10.17 8.51
N GLN A 31 3.17 -9.66 8.62
CA GLN A 31 2.04 -10.08 7.78
C GLN A 31 2.27 -9.73 6.29
N LEU A 32 2.99 -8.63 6.02
CA LEU A 32 3.40 -8.25 4.67
C LEU A 32 4.64 -9.03 4.18
N GLY A 33 5.29 -9.81 5.04
CA GLY A 33 6.50 -10.57 4.73
C GLY A 33 7.75 -9.72 4.55
N ILE A 34 7.84 -8.59 5.26
CA ILE A 34 8.96 -7.65 5.18
C ILE A 34 9.53 -7.33 6.57
N SER A 35 10.77 -6.87 6.62
CA SER A 35 11.36 -6.41 7.88
C SER A 35 10.86 -5.02 8.29
N LYS A 36 10.90 -4.72 9.60
CA LYS A 36 10.60 -3.39 10.16
C LYS A 36 11.41 -2.28 9.49
N ALA A 37 12.69 -2.53 9.22
CA ALA A 37 13.56 -1.58 8.53
C ALA A 37 13.09 -1.32 7.08
N SER A 38 12.64 -2.35 6.37
CA SER A 38 12.11 -2.20 5.01
C SER A 38 10.82 -1.40 5.02
N SER A 39 9.90 -1.70 5.94
CA SER A 39 8.67 -0.92 6.13
C SER A 39 8.97 0.56 6.38
N TRP A 40 9.92 0.88 7.24
CA TRP A 40 10.32 2.28 7.48
C TRP A 40 10.89 2.96 6.21
N ARG A 41 11.75 2.29 5.46
CA ARG A 41 12.32 2.82 4.20
C ARG A 41 11.23 3.09 3.16
N TYR A 42 10.25 2.21 3.04
CA TYR A 42 9.10 2.37 2.15
C TYR A 42 8.26 3.58 2.53
N LYS A 43 7.88 3.72 3.81
CA LYS A 43 7.11 4.88 4.29
C LYS A 43 7.83 6.22 4.06
N LYS A 44 9.17 6.22 4.10
CA LYS A 44 9.99 7.41 3.85
C LYS A 44 10.29 7.64 2.37
N GLY A 45 9.82 6.77 1.46
CA GLY A 45 10.14 6.86 0.04
C GLY A 45 11.63 6.64 -0.28
N LEU A 46 12.40 6.11 0.67
CA LEU A 46 13.84 5.84 0.52
C LEU A 46 14.12 4.56 -0.29
N ARG A 47 13.08 3.76 -0.52
CA ARG A 47 13.12 2.55 -1.34
C ARG A 47 11.75 2.33 -1.97
N GLU A 48 11.73 1.86 -3.21
CA GLU A 48 10.49 1.44 -3.87
C GLU A 48 9.90 0.20 -3.20
N ILE A 49 8.58 0.14 -3.16
CA ILE A 49 7.84 -1.00 -2.62
C ILE A 49 7.78 -2.09 -3.70
N PRO A 50 8.31 -3.30 -3.44
CA PRO A 50 8.23 -4.40 -4.40
C PRO A 50 6.79 -4.74 -4.76
N LYS A 51 6.57 -5.17 -6.00
CA LYS A 51 5.24 -5.52 -6.52
C LYS A 51 4.53 -6.55 -5.64
N GLU A 52 5.23 -7.61 -5.24
CA GLU A 52 4.72 -8.67 -4.35
C GLU A 52 4.20 -8.13 -3.00
N VAL A 53 4.85 -7.10 -2.46
CA VAL A 53 4.42 -6.46 -1.21
C VAL A 53 3.16 -5.63 -1.45
N MET A 54 3.10 -4.92 -2.58
CA MET A 54 1.90 -4.17 -2.97
C MET A 54 0.72 -5.08 -3.27
N GLU A 55 0.92 -6.24 -3.88
CA GLU A 55 -0.14 -7.23 -4.09
C GLU A 55 -0.72 -7.70 -2.75
N LYS A 56 0.12 -7.99 -1.75
CA LYS A 56 -0.35 -8.29 -0.40
C LYS A 56 -1.08 -7.12 0.25
N VAL A 57 -0.57 -5.89 0.11
CA VAL A 57 -1.25 -4.69 0.60
C VAL A 57 -2.67 -4.61 0.05
N LEU A 58 -2.85 -4.82 -1.26
CA LEU A 58 -4.17 -4.77 -1.89
C LEU A 58 -5.11 -5.89 -1.39
N GLN A 59 -4.59 -7.05 -0.97
CA GLN A 59 -5.42 -8.11 -0.40
C GLN A 59 -6.06 -7.72 0.95
N PHE A 60 -5.45 -6.77 1.67
CA PHE A 60 -6.00 -6.26 2.93
C PHE A 60 -6.94 -5.07 2.74
N LEU A 61 -7.09 -4.54 1.52
CA LEU A 61 -7.88 -3.36 1.24
C LEU A 61 -9.13 -3.71 0.43
N ALA A 62 -10.26 -3.16 0.86
CA ALA A 62 -11.48 -3.21 0.08
C ALA A 62 -11.37 -2.28 -1.14
N PRO A 63 -12.07 -2.58 -2.25
CA PRO A 63 -12.00 -1.77 -3.47
C PRO A 63 -12.36 -0.29 -3.27
N ASP A 64 -13.29 0.01 -2.36
CA ASP A 64 -13.69 1.37 -1.98
C ASP A 64 -12.60 2.09 -1.18
N GLU A 65 -11.90 1.41 -0.27
CA GLU A 65 -10.74 1.97 0.44
C GLU A 65 -9.63 2.35 -0.56
N ILE A 66 -9.32 1.44 -1.50
CA ILE A 66 -8.34 1.69 -2.55
C ILE A 66 -8.74 2.92 -3.36
N ALA A 67 -9.99 3.00 -3.81
CA ALA A 67 -10.49 4.14 -4.57
C ALA A 67 -10.41 5.45 -3.77
N ARG A 68 -10.75 5.43 -2.48
CA ARG A 68 -10.66 6.59 -1.58
C ARG A 68 -9.22 7.08 -1.45
N ILE A 69 -8.27 6.17 -1.27
CA ILE A 69 -6.85 6.50 -1.08
C ILE A 69 -6.23 7.04 -2.38
N LEU A 70 -6.58 6.44 -3.52
CA LEU A 70 -6.00 6.81 -4.82
C LEU A 70 -6.61 8.07 -5.42
N TYR A 71 -7.92 8.24 -5.31
CA TYR A 71 -8.67 9.30 -6.00
C TYR A 71 -9.24 10.36 -5.05
N GLY A 72 -9.07 10.21 -3.73
CA GLY A 72 -9.40 11.25 -2.75
C GLY A 72 -10.90 11.58 -2.60
N LYS A 73 -11.81 10.74 -3.14
CA LYS A 73 -13.24 10.98 -2.95
C LYS A 73 -13.63 10.79 -1.48
N LYS A 74 -13.72 11.91 -0.75
CA LYS A 74 -14.71 12.05 0.33
C LYS A 74 -16.07 11.81 -0.32
N ILE A 75 -16.71 10.70 0.03
CA ILE A 75 -18.17 10.58 -0.09
C ILE A 75 -18.76 11.38 1.06
#